data_AF-A0A2I0W622-F1
#
_entry.id   AF-A0A2I0W622-F1
#
_cell.length_a   1.000
_cell.length_b   1.000
_cell.length_c   1.000
_cell.angle_alpha   90.00
_cell.angle_beta   90.00
_cell.angle_gamma   90.00
#
_symmetry.space_group_name_H-M   'P 1'
#
loop_
_entity.id
_entity.type
_entity.pdbx_description
1 polymer ?
#
loop_
_entity_poly.entity_id
_entity_poly.type
_entity_poly.pdbx_seq_one_letter_code
_entity_poly.pdbx_strand_id
1 'polypeptide(L)'
;MNVVSAAGPDGYTIKFFQSTWSITANDVFHAIEDFFNGSPIPKFFTSTSIVLIPKNSTINSWNDFRPISLYTMFYKLISKLLMSRVSTLLPEIISPFQMGFVKGRAIADNILLAQEFCQDLDIKVIFIIVADYLSRGLANLFYNCSSLYFKTRGGIHISHLCFADDFIVFSNASKNKIRKILGIFNHF
;
A
#
# COMPACT_ATOMS: atom_id res chain seq x y z
N MET A 1 18.64 5.70 -5.43
CA MET A 1 17.78 4.98 -6.39
C MET A 1 18.67 4.06 -7.18
N ASN A 2 18.12 3.04 -7.83
CA ASN A 2 18.95 2.18 -8.66
C ASN A 2 19.34 2.92 -9.95
N VAL A 3 20.64 3.00 -10.23
CA VAL A 3 21.18 3.75 -11.38
C VAL A 3 20.80 3.10 -12.72
N VAL A 4 20.59 1.79 -12.74
CA VAL A 4 20.23 1.03 -13.95
C VAL A 4 18.72 0.91 -14.19
N SER A 5 17.90 1.68 -13.48
CA SER A 5 16.45 1.67 -13.71
C SER A 5 16.10 2.22 -15.10
N ALA A 6 15.13 1.56 -15.75
CA ALA A 6 14.55 2.03 -17.00
C ALA A 6 13.95 3.45 -16.87
N ALA A 7 14.04 4.20 -17.96
CA ALA A 7 13.47 5.54 -18.08
C ALA A 7 11.93 5.49 -18.08
N GLY A 8 11.31 6.62 -17.72
CA GLY A 8 9.88 6.81 -17.91
C GLY A 8 9.55 7.24 -19.34
N PRO A 9 8.36 7.81 -19.57
CA PRO A 9 7.96 8.36 -20.88
C PRO A 9 8.89 9.45 -21.42
N ASP A 10 9.69 10.06 -20.54
CA ASP A 10 10.63 11.13 -20.83
C ASP A 10 11.97 10.64 -21.42
N GLY A 11 12.23 9.34 -21.39
CA GLY A 11 13.46 8.75 -21.94
C GLY A 11 14.72 9.00 -21.11
N TYR A 12 14.64 9.78 -20.02
CA TYR A 12 15.79 10.09 -19.17
C TYR A 12 15.96 9.07 -18.04
N THR A 13 17.15 8.47 -17.98
CA THR A 13 17.52 7.54 -16.90
C THR A 13 18.16 8.29 -15.73
N ILE A 14 18.26 7.64 -14.57
CA ILE A 14 19.01 8.20 -13.44
C ILE A 14 20.48 8.41 -13.80
N LYS A 15 21.07 7.49 -14.60
CA LYS A 15 22.44 7.60 -15.09
C LYS A 15 22.67 8.86 -15.94
N PHE A 16 21.68 9.28 -16.73
CA PHE A 16 21.75 10.54 -17.47
C PHE A 16 21.98 11.72 -16.52
N PHE A 17 21.10 11.89 -15.52
CA PHE A 17 21.20 13.00 -14.57
C PHE A 17 22.47 12.95 -13.70
N GLN A 18 22.99 11.76 -13.39
CA GLN A 18 24.28 11.65 -12.71
C GLN A 18 25.45 12.08 -13.60
N SER A 19 25.39 11.74 -14.89
CA SER A 19 26.45 12.08 -15.85
C SER A 19 26.43 13.55 -16.24
N THR A 20 25.24 14.18 -16.23
CA THR A 20 25.03 15.59 -16.55
C THR A 20 24.81 16.45 -15.31
N TRP A 21 25.17 15.94 -14.11
CA TRP A 21 24.87 16.60 -12.84
C TRP A 21 25.43 18.03 -12.76
N SER A 22 26.61 18.27 -13.31
CA SER A 22 27.23 19.60 -13.36
C SER A 22 26.38 20.65 -14.10
N ILE A 23 25.44 20.21 -14.92
CA ILE A 23 24.53 21.06 -15.69
C ILE A 23 23.13 21.05 -15.06
N THR A 24 22.58 19.87 -14.75
CA THR A 24 21.18 19.72 -14.35
C THR A 24 20.92 19.87 -12.85
N ALA A 25 21.96 19.93 -12.02
CA ALA A 25 21.81 19.91 -10.55
C ALA A 25 20.89 21.01 -10.02
N ASN A 26 21.09 22.25 -10.50
CA ASN A 26 20.36 23.41 -10.02
C ASN A 26 18.87 23.33 -10.39
N ASP A 27 18.58 22.93 -11.63
CA ASP A 27 17.20 22.77 -12.11
C ASP A 27 16.46 21.66 -11.36
N VAL A 28 17.13 20.53 -11.12
CA VAL A 28 16.56 19.44 -10.34
C VAL A 28 16.30 19.88 -8.90
N PHE A 29 17.21 20.64 -8.30
CA PHE A 29 17.03 21.16 -6.95
C PHE A 29 15.82 22.08 -6.85
N HIS A 30 15.73 23.11 -7.69
CA HIS A 30 14.62 24.06 -7.68
C HIS A 30 13.28 23.38 -7.98
N ALA A 31 13.23 22.44 -8.92
CA ALA A 31 12.00 21.70 -9.21
C ALA A 31 11.47 20.92 -8.00
N ILE A 32 12.37 20.37 -7.18
CA ILE A 32 12.01 19.66 -5.94
C ILE A 32 11.63 20.63 -4.83
N GLU A 33 12.37 21.73 -4.69
CA GLU A 33 12.09 22.80 -3.73
C GLU A 33 10.69 23.40 -3.97
N ASP A 34 10.38 23.77 -5.22
CA ASP A 34 9.07 24.29 -5.62
C ASP A 34 7.95 23.33 -5.25
N PHE A 35 8.12 22.03 -5.51
CA PHE A 35 7.13 21.03 -5.12
C PHE A 35 6.86 21.05 -3.60
N PHE A 36 7.91 21.09 -2.78
CA PHE A 36 7.75 21.12 -1.32
C PHE A 36 7.24 22.46 -0.78
N ASN A 37 7.42 23.55 -1.55
CA ASN A 37 6.83 24.85 -1.26
C ASN A 37 5.36 24.98 -1.69
N GLY A 38 4.78 23.91 -2.25
CA GLY A 38 3.35 23.83 -2.60
C GLY A 38 3.03 24.13 -4.06
N SER A 39 4.04 24.30 -4.91
CA SER A 39 3.82 24.44 -6.35
C SER A 39 3.25 23.15 -6.95
N PRO A 40 2.32 23.25 -7.91
CA PRO A 40 1.74 22.08 -8.55
C PRO A 40 2.80 21.31 -9.35
N ILE A 41 2.79 19.98 -9.24
CA ILE A 41 3.70 19.14 -10.03
C ILE A 41 3.29 19.25 -11.52
N PRO A 42 4.25 19.51 -12.44
CA PRO A 42 3.99 19.44 -13.86
C PRO A 42 3.41 18.07 -14.26
N LYS A 43 2.33 18.05 -15.05
CA LYS A 43 1.66 16.81 -15.49
C LYS A 43 2.62 15.79 -16.10
N PHE A 44 3.63 16.28 -16.82
CA PHE A 44 4.66 15.46 -17.43
C PHE A 44 5.51 14.68 -16.41
N PHE A 45 5.80 15.25 -15.24
CA PHE A 45 6.55 14.52 -14.20
C PHE A 45 5.75 13.33 -13.69
N THR A 46 4.42 13.45 -13.60
CA THR A 46 3.53 12.35 -13.19
C THR A 46 3.21 11.36 -14.31
N SER A 47 3.71 11.58 -15.53
CA SER A 47 3.50 10.65 -16.65
C SER A 47 4.19 9.31 -16.40
N THR A 48 3.53 8.23 -16.79
CA THR A 48 4.00 6.85 -16.61
C THR A 48 3.74 6.02 -17.85
N SER A 49 4.68 5.16 -18.20
CA SER A 49 4.50 4.13 -19.22
C SER A 49 4.20 2.80 -18.52
N ILE A 50 3.20 2.05 -19.00
CA ILE A 50 2.92 0.71 -18.49
C ILE A 50 3.63 -0.30 -19.40
N VAL A 51 4.49 -1.11 -18.81
CA VAL A 51 5.19 -2.21 -19.49
C VAL A 51 4.71 -3.53 -18.90
N LEU A 52 4.37 -4.49 -19.76
CA LEU A 52 3.92 -5.81 -19.34
C LEU A 52 5.13 -6.76 -19.28
N ILE A 53 5.40 -7.33 -18.11
CA ILE A 53 6.43 -8.35 -17.93
C ILE A 53 5.75 -9.71 -17.75
N PRO A 54 6.11 -10.74 -18.53
CA PRO A 54 5.54 -12.07 -18.36
C PRO A 54 5.96 -12.66 -17.00
N LYS A 55 5.01 -13.27 -16.28
CA LYS A 55 5.26 -13.96 -15.01
C LYS A 55 5.93 -15.32 -15.23
N ASN A 56 5.53 -16.01 -16.31
CA ASN A 56 5.94 -17.37 -16.65
C ASN A 56 6.46 -17.42 -18.08
N SER A 57 7.16 -18.50 -18.44
CA SER A 57 7.63 -18.75 -19.82
C SER A 57 6.51 -18.99 -20.82
N THR A 58 5.38 -19.54 -20.36
CA THR A 58 4.16 -19.74 -21.15
C THR A 58 3.13 -18.68 -20.77
N ILE A 59 2.50 -18.10 -21.79
CA ILE A 59 1.53 -17.01 -21.66
C ILE A 59 0.23 -17.49 -22.31
N ASN A 60 -0.80 -17.71 -21.50
CA ASN A 60 -2.10 -18.19 -21.95
C ASN A 60 -3.22 -17.15 -21.71
N SER A 61 -2.98 -16.17 -20.85
CA SER A 61 -3.96 -15.14 -20.47
C SER A 61 -3.29 -13.81 -20.12
N TRP A 62 -4.06 -12.72 -20.18
CA TRP A 62 -3.64 -11.40 -19.69
C TRP A 62 -3.22 -11.41 -18.21
N ASN A 63 -3.75 -12.33 -17.42
CA ASN A 63 -3.37 -12.52 -16.01
C ASN A 63 -1.94 -13.04 -15.84
N ASP A 64 -1.31 -13.55 -16.91
CA ASP A 64 0.08 -14.02 -16.90
C ASP A 64 1.09 -12.89 -17.02
N PHE A 65 0.64 -11.65 -17.21
CA PHE A 65 1.50 -10.48 -17.18
C PHE A 65 1.46 -9.79 -15.82
N ARG A 66 2.61 -9.27 -15.41
CA ARG A 66 2.74 -8.28 -14.35
C ARG A 66 2.89 -6.90 -15.02
N PRO A 67 1.91 -6.00 -14.90
CA PRO A 67 2.09 -4.63 -15.34
C PRO A 67 3.09 -3.92 -14.41
N ILE A 68 4.04 -3.21 -15.00
CA ILE A 68 5.01 -2.37 -14.29
C ILE A 68 4.91 -0.95 -14.83
N SER A 69 4.75 0.01 -13.92
CA SER A 69 4.74 1.44 -14.24
C SER A 69 6.17 2.00 -14.24
N LEU A 70 6.59 2.54 -15.38
CA LEU A 70 7.84 3.26 -15.55
C LEU A 70 7.59 4.76 -15.39
N TYR A 71 7.94 5.27 -14.22
CA TYR A 71 7.83 6.70 -13.89
C TYR A 71 9.07 7.50 -14.32
N THR A 72 8.87 8.81 -14.50
CA THR A 72 9.96 9.78 -14.67
C THR A 72 10.91 9.79 -13.47
N MET A 73 12.13 10.30 -13.66
CA MET A 73 13.09 10.47 -12.57
C MET A 73 12.55 11.40 -11.47
N PHE A 74 11.91 12.51 -11.86
CA PHE A 74 11.35 13.48 -10.91
C PHE A 74 10.29 12.88 -10.00
N TYR A 75 9.35 12.09 -10.55
CA TYR A 75 8.35 11.41 -9.73
C TYR A 75 9.00 10.43 -8.74
N LYS A 76 9.97 9.63 -9.21
CA LYS A 76 10.73 8.71 -8.34
C LYS A 76 11.45 9.48 -7.23
N LEU A 77 11.98 10.67 -7.51
CA LEU A 77 12.68 11.52 -6.54
C LEU A 77 11.74 12.07 -5.47
N ILE A 78 10.65 12.69 -5.88
CA ILE A 78 9.62 13.20 -4.98
C ILE A 78 9.08 12.07 -4.09
N SER A 79 8.67 10.95 -4.69
CA SER A 79 8.15 9.79 -3.97
C SER A 79 9.14 9.25 -2.94
N LYS A 80 10.43 9.15 -3.30
CA LYS A 80 11.48 8.71 -2.36
C LYS A 80 11.66 9.67 -1.19
N LEU A 81 11.66 10.99 -1.45
CA LEU A 81 11.80 11.99 -0.39
C LEU A 81 10.60 11.97 0.57
N LEU A 82 9.38 11.85 0.04
CA LEU A 82 8.17 11.68 0.85
C LEU A 82 8.22 10.39 1.68
N MET A 83 8.56 9.27 1.05
CA MET A 83 8.72 7.99 1.75
C MET A 83 9.76 8.08 2.87
N SER A 84 10.87 8.79 2.66
CA SER A 84 11.88 8.99 3.71
C SER A 84 11.32 9.73 4.93
N ARG A 85 10.38 10.66 4.73
CA ARG A 85 9.71 11.36 5.84
C ARG A 85 8.69 10.44 6.52
N VAL A 86 7.81 9.80 5.74
CA VAL A 86 6.77 8.89 6.26
C VAL A 86 7.38 7.70 7.00
N SER A 87 8.52 7.18 6.52
CA SER A 87 9.19 6.03 7.12
C SER A 87 9.59 6.23 8.59
N THR A 88 9.72 7.48 9.05
CA THR A 88 10.02 7.78 10.46
C THR A 88 8.81 7.54 11.37
N LEU A 89 7.60 7.66 10.83
CA LEU A 89 6.33 7.47 11.54
C LEU A 89 5.80 6.04 11.42
N LEU A 90 6.25 5.29 10.42
CA LEU A 90 5.78 3.91 10.17
C LEU A 90 5.86 3.01 11.41
N PRO A 91 6.92 2.99 12.25
CA PRO A 91 7.00 2.12 13.42
C PRO A 91 5.86 2.30 14.44
N GLU A 92 5.27 3.50 14.52
CA GLU A 92 4.15 3.80 15.43
C GLU A 92 2.78 3.44 14.84
N ILE A 93 2.70 3.33 13.51
CA ILE A 93 1.44 3.16 12.78
C ILE A 93 1.25 1.70 12.35
N ILE A 94 2.33 1.02 11.98
CA ILE A 94 2.28 -0.36 11.47
C ILE A 94 2.28 -1.36 12.62
N SER A 95 1.48 -2.42 12.47
CA SER A 95 1.47 -3.52 13.41
C SER A 95 2.87 -4.14 13.58
N PRO A 96 3.25 -4.60 14.78
CA PRO A 96 4.47 -5.39 14.97
C PRO A 96 4.49 -6.66 14.11
N PHE A 97 3.32 -7.19 13.73
CA PHE A 97 3.16 -8.40 12.93
C PHE A 97 3.22 -8.16 11.41
N GLN A 98 3.31 -6.90 10.96
CA GLN A 98 3.48 -6.60 9.54
C GLN A 98 4.95 -6.79 9.14
N MET A 99 5.30 -7.94 8.57
CA MET A 99 6.69 -8.23 8.19
C MET A 99 7.05 -7.81 6.77
N GLY A 100 6.07 -7.74 5.87
CA GLY A 100 6.29 -7.34 4.47
C GLY A 100 6.57 -5.86 4.30
N PHE A 101 7.57 -5.52 3.47
CA PHE A 101 7.91 -4.13 3.08
C PHE A 101 8.31 -3.19 4.23
N VAL A 102 8.70 -3.75 5.38
CA VAL A 102 9.22 -3.00 6.53
C VAL A 102 10.72 -3.24 6.63
N LYS A 103 11.50 -2.16 6.76
CA LYS A 103 12.95 -2.27 6.90
C LYS A 103 13.30 -3.06 8.16
N GLY A 104 14.11 -4.11 8.01
CA GLY A 104 14.58 -4.95 9.11
C GLY A 104 13.63 -6.08 9.50
N ARG A 105 12.51 -6.28 8.79
CA ARG A 105 11.64 -7.45 8.95
C ARG A 105 11.73 -8.32 7.70
N ALA A 106 11.80 -9.65 7.89
CA ALA A 106 11.85 -10.58 6.77
C ALA A 106 10.50 -11.28 6.61
N ILE A 107 10.10 -11.53 5.37
CA ILE A 107 8.88 -12.33 5.11
C ILE A 107 9.02 -13.77 5.63
N ALA A 108 10.24 -14.27 5.77
CA ALA A 108 10.53 -15.57 6.36
C ALA A 108 10.05 -15.67 7.81
N ASP A 109 10.07 -14.57 8.56
CA ASP A 109 9.60 -14.54 9.95
C ASP A 109 8.08 -14.82 10.03
N ASN A 110 7.31 -14.37 9.02
CA ASN A 110 5.89 -14.71 8.89
C ASN A 110 5.66 -16.20 8.59
N ILE A 111 6.57 -16.84 7.83
CA ILE A 111 6.46 -18.27 7.52
C ILE A 111 6.66 -19.09 8.79
N LEU A 112 7.63 -18.72 9.64
CA LEU A 112 7.88 -19.40 10.90
C LEU A 112 6.70 -19.23 11.87
N LEU A 113 6.18 -18.02 12.04
CA LEU A 113 4.97 -17.77 12.83
C LEU A 113 3.78 -18.59 12.31
N ALA A 114 3.55 -18.59 10.99
CA ALA A 114 2.48 -19.38 10.39
C ALA A 114 2.70 -20.88 10.61
N GLN A 115 3.93 -21.39 10.51
CA GLN A 115 4.26 -22.79 10.76
C GLN A 115 3.99 -23.20 12.22
N GLU A 116 4.31 -22.35 13.19
CA GLU A 116 3.98 -22.60 14.61
C GLU A 116 2.47 -22.64 14.85
N PHE A 117 1.69 -21.77 14.19
CA PHE A 117 0.21 -21.82 14.25
C PHE A 117 -0.38 -23.04 13.53
N CYS A 118 0.29 -23.55 12.49
CA CYS A 118 -0.24 -24.57 11.58
C CYS A 118 0.22 -26.00 11.88
N GLN A 119 0.94 -26.23 12.99
CA GLN A 119 1.31 -27.60 13.38
C GLN A 119 0.09 -28.54 13.53
N ASP A 120 -1.12 -28.01 13.71
CA ASP A 120 -2.36 -28.80 13.81
C ASP A 120 -3.47 -28.44 12.80
N LEU A 121 -3.32 -27.42 11.94
CA LEU A 121 -4.40 -26.93 11.04
C LEU A 121 -3.86 -26.42 9.68
N ASP A 122 -4.56 -26.72 8.58
CA ASP A 122 -4.24 -26.20 7.24
C ASP A 122 -4.35 -24.65 7.22
N ILE A 123 -3.31 -23.97 6.74
CA ILE A 123 -3.19 -22.50 6.63
C ILE A 123 -4.44 -21.89 5.97
N LYS A 124 -5.00 -22.58 4.97
CA LYS A 124 -6.21 -22.11 4.27
C LYS A 124 -7.43 -22.11 5.19
N VAL A 125 -7.53 -23.09 6.08
CA VAL A 125 -8.64 -23.23 7.03
C VAL A 125 -8.54 -22.19 8.13
N ILE A 126 -7.33 -21.92 8.66
CA ILE A 126 -7.11 -20.87 9.66
C ILE A 126 -7.52 -19.49 9.10
N PHE A 127 -7.09 -19.17 7.88
CA PHE A 127 -7.47 -17.91 7.24
C PHE A 127 -8.99 -17.76 7.13
N ILE A 128 -9.69 -18.82 6.72
CA ILE A 128 -11.16 -18.82 6.62
C ILE A 128 -11.81 -18.64 7.99
N ILE A 129 -11.33 -19.34 9.02
CA ILE A 129 -11.89 -19.25 10.38
C ILE A 129 -11.66 -17.86 10.97
N VAL A 130 -10.46 -17.30 10.82
CA VAL A 130 -10.11 -15.97 11.31
C VAL A 130 -10.94 -14.90 10.59
N ALA A 131 -11.06 -14.99 9.26
CA ALA A 131 -11.87 -14.06 8.49
C ALA A 131 -13.37 -14.15 8.87
N ASP A 132 -13.90 -15.35 9.07
CA ASP A 132 -15.29 -15.57 9.50
C ASP A 132 -15.54 -15.04 10.92
N TYR A 133 -14.64 -15.32 11.87
CA TYR A 133 -14.73 -14.84 13.24
C TYR A 133 -14.70 -13.29 13.31
N LEU A 134 -13.80 -12.65 12.56
CA LEU A 134 -13.73 -11.18 12.47
C LEU A 134 -15.00 -10.59 11.84
N SER A 135 -15.46 -11.20 10.75
CA SER A 135 -16.69 -10.80 10.05
C SER A 135 -17.90 -10.83 10.99
N ARG A 136 -18.04 -11.87 11.81
CA ARG A 136 -19.10 -11.99 12.82
C ARG A 136 -18.97 -10.96 13.94
N GLY A 137 -17.75 -10.72 14.43
CA GLY A 137 -17.49 -9.72 15.46
C GLY A 137 -17.90 -8.32 15.01
N LEU A 138 -17.53 -7.93 13.79
CA LEU A 138 -17.92 -6.67 13.18
C LEU A 138 -19.42 -6.59 12.93
N ALA A 139 -20.04 -7.63 12.38
CA ALA A 139 -21.48 -7.67 12.16
C ALA A 139 -22.26 -7.47 13.47
N ASN A 140 -21.85 -8.14 14.56
CA ASN A 140 -22.48 -8.00 15.87
C ASN A 140 -22.33 -6.57 16.43
N LEU A 141 -21.15 -5.94 16.29
CA LEU A 141 -20.94 -4.56 16.72
C LEU A 141 -21.79 -3.57 15.92
N PHE A 142 -21.90 -3.73 14.61
CA PHE A 142 -22.75 -2.87 13.78
C PHE A 142 -24.24 -3.10 14.03
N TYR A 143 -24.65 -4.32 14.36
CA TYR A 143 -26.01 -4.64 14.82
C TYR A 143 -26.33 -3.92 16.14
N ASN A 144 -25.44 -4.01 17.13
CA ASN A 144 -25.63 -3.39 18.44
C ASN A 144 -25.46 -1.86 18.42
N CYS A 145 -24.77 -1.31 17.42
CA CYS A 145 -24.52 0.11 17.27
C CYS A 145 -24.85 0.58 15.85
N SER A 146 -26.14 0.64 15.52
CA SER A 146 -26.64 1.11 14.20
C SER A 146 -26.12 2.51 13.79
N SER A 147 -25.72 3.34 14.75
CA SER A 147 -25.07 4.64 14.48
C SER A 147 -23.69 4.54 13.81
N LEU A 148 -23.05 3.35 13.80
CA LEU A 148 -21.76 3.11 13.15
C LEU A 148 -21.87 3.05 11.64
N TYR A 149 -23.03 2.65 11.10
CA TYR A 149 -23.23 2.52 9.67
C TYR A 149 -22.92 3.84 8.96
N PHE A 150 -22.15 3.71 7.88
CA PHE A 150 -21.98 4.79 6.93
C PHE A 150 -23.32 5.08 6.24
N LYS A 151 -23.75 6.35 6.22
CA LYS A 151 -25.03 6.73 5.60
C LYS A 151 -24.84 6.84 4.08
N THR A 152 -25.34 5.85 3.35
CA THR A 152 -25.41 5.88 1.88
C THR A 152 -26.71 6.55 1.42
N ARG A 153 -26.72 7.11 0.20
CA ARG A 153 -27.88 7.83 -0.38
C ARG A 153 -29.08 6.92 -0.76
N GLY A 154 -29.08 5.65 -0.34
CA GLY A 154 -30.11 4.65 -0.68
C GLY A 154 -30.43 3.65 0.43
N GLY A 155 -30.01 3.89 1.69
CA GLY A 155 -30.44 3.09 2.85
C GLY A 155 -29.80 1.72 3.02
N ILE A 156 -28.81 1.35 2.20
CA ILE A 156 -28.09 0.08 2.37
C ILE A 156 -27.08 0.23 3.51
N HIS A 157 -27.27 -0.58 4.54
CA HIS A 157 -26.42 -0.67 5.72
C HIS A 157 -25.28 -1.67 5.46
N ILE A 158 -24.15 -1.17 4.99
CA ILE A 158 -22.92 -1.96 4.78
C ILE A 158 -22.01 -1.75 5.99
N SER A 159 -21.59 -2.84 6.64
CA SER A 159 -20.62 -2.82 7.74
C SER A 159 -19.18 -3.00 7.23
N HIS A 160 -18.96 -3.99 6.38
CA HIS A 160 -17.63 -4.36 5.88
C HIS A 160 -17.68 -5.15 4.57
N LEU A 161 -16.55 -5.20 3.87
CA LEU A 161 -16.28 -6.06 2.71
C LEU A 161 -14.99 -6.84 2.97
N CYS A 162 -15.04 -8.15 2.76
CA CYS A 162 -13.88 -9.03 2.86
C CYS A 162 -13.42 -9.47 1.47
N PHE A 163 -12.14 -9.32 1.18
CA PHE A 163 -11.44 -9.93 0.06
C PHE A 163 -10.40 -10.93 0.59
N ALA A 164 -9.70 -11.62 -0.32
CA ALA A 164 -8.64 -12.57 0.07
C ALA A 164 -7.49 -11.88 0.82
N ASP A 165 -7.12 -10.66 0.43
CA ASP A 165 -5.98 -9.95 1.01
C ASP A 165 -6.37 -8.68 1.77
N ASP A 166 -7.59 -8.16 1.55
CA ASP A 166 -8.03 -6.87 2.04
C ASP A 166 -9.36 -6.96 2.81
N PHE A 167 -9.45 -6.19 3.89
CA PHE A 167 -10.68 -6.02 4.67
C PHE A 167 -11.04 -4.54 4.74
N ILE A 168 -12.21 -4.16 4.22
CA ILE A 168 -12.67 -2.77 4.21
C ILE A 168 -13.83 -2.62 5.18
N VAL A 169 -13.66 -1.81 6.23
CA VAL A 169 -14.72 -1.46 7.19
C VAL A 169 -15.36 -0.13 6.81
N PHE A 170 -16.68 -0.10 6.67
CA PHE A 170 -17.45 1.10 6.37
C PHE A 170 -18.02 1.69 7.65
N SER A 171 -17.52 2.86 8.06
CA SER A 171 -18.09 3.56 9.21
C SER A 171 -18.09 5.07 9.01
N ASN A 172 -18.95 5.73 9.78
CA ASN A 172 -18.92 7.17 9.90
C ASN A 172 -17.67 7.61 10.70
N ALA A 173 -16.85 8.49 10.11
CA ALA A 173 -15.51 8.89 10.56
C ALA A 173 -15.48 9.78 11.83
N SER A 174 -16.15 9.35 12.90
CA SER A 174 -16.08 9.98 14.22
C SER A 174 -15.05 9.26 15.09
N LYS A 175 -14.24 10.01 15.84
CA LYS A 175 -13.22 9.48 16.76
C LYS A 175 -13.75 8.42 17.72
N ASN A 176 -14.96 8.62 18.26
CA ASN A 176 -15.59 7.66 19.17
C ASN A 176 -16.02 6.36 18.46
N LYS A 177 -16.45 6.46 17.20
CA LYS A 177 -16.86 5.31 16.38
C LYS A 177 -15.65 4.48 15.95
N ILE A 178 -14.59 5.14 15.52
CA ILE A 178 -13.31 4.50 15.18
C ILE A 178 -12.75 3.76 16.39
N ARG A 179 -12.78 4.36 17.60
CA ARG A 179 -12.36 3.67 18.82
C ARG A 179 -13.17 2.41 19.13
N LYS A 180 -14.47 2.42 18.89
CA LYS A 180 -15.32 1.22 19.07
C LYS A 180 -14.94 0.11 18.09
N ILE A 181 -14.67 0.46 16.84
CA ILE A 181 -14.21 -0.50 15.82
C ILE A 181 -12.82 -1.04 16.18
N LEU A 182 -11.88 -0.17 16.57
CA LEU A 182 -10.55 -0.57 17.06
C LEU A 182 -10.64 -1.47 18.30
N GLY A 183 -11.67 -1.29 19.14
CA GLY A 183 -11.93 -2.15 20.28
C GLY A 183 -12.10 -3.64 19.90
N ILE A 184 -12.70 -3.96 18.75
CA ILE A 184 -12.78 -5.34 18.27
C ILE A 184 -11.39 -5.88 17.98
N PHE A 185 -10.56 -5.12 17.27
CA PHE A 185 -9.21 -5.54 16.91
C PHE A 185 -8.27 -5.68 18.11
N ASN A 186 -8.58 -5.05 19.24
CA ASN A 186 -7.85 -5.27 20.49
C ASN A 186 -8.29 -6.53 21.25
N HIS A 187 -9.48 -7.06 20.92
CA HIS A 187 -10.01 -8.32 21.47
C HIS A 187 -9.83 -9.50 20.51
N PHE A 188 -9.22 -9.25 19.36
CA PHE A 188 -8.92 -10.20 18.30
C PHE A 188 -7.43 -10.54 18.34
#